data_AF-Q0GY26-F1
#
_entry.id   AF-Q0GY26-F1
#
_cell.length_a   1.000
_cell.length_b   1.000
_cell.length_c   1.000
_cell.angle_alpha   90.00
_cell.angle_beta   90.00
_cell.angle_gamma   90.00
#
_symmetry.space_group_name_H-M   'P 1'
#
loop_
_entity.id
_entity.type
_entity.pdbx_description
1 polymer ?
#
loop_
_entity_poly.entity_id
_entity_poly.type
_entity_poly.pdbx_seq_one_letter_code
_entity_poly.pdbx_strand_id
1 'polypeptide(L)'
;PEFPWYGYDSYRGIFARYHNLKVNLKGSKEYQAYCFNLTKYFPRPTYSTTNNFYKKIDGSGSAFKSYAANPRVLDENLDKLEKNILNVIYNGYKSNANGFMNGIEDLNAILVTQ
;
A
#
# COMPACT_ATOMS: atom_id res chain seq x y z
N PRO A 1 10.31 -18.36 8.48
CA PRO A 1 10.92 -17.95 7.21
C PRO A 1 11.04 -16.42 7.17
N GLU A 2 11.98 -15.87 6.40
CA GLU A 2 12.28 -14.43 6.38
C GLU A 2 11.15 -13.58 5.76
N PHE A 3 10.43 -14.13 4.77
CA PHE A 3 9.32 -13.45 4.07
C PHE A 3 8.00 -14.20 4.31
N PRO A 4 7.39 -14.12 5.51
CA PRO A 4 6.24 -14.95 5.85
C PRO A 4 4.89 -14.37 5.40
N TRP A 5 4.83 -13.09 5.00
CA TRP A 5 3.58 -12.43 4.64
C TRP A 5 3.22 -12.69 3.18
N TYR A 6 1.97 -13.04 2.91
CA TYR A 6 1.47 -13.20 1.55
C TYR A 6 0.82 -11.89 1.11
N GLY A 7 1.28 -11.31 0.00
CA GLY A 7 0.72 -10.12 -0.61
C GLY A 7 0.12 -10.42 -1.98
N TYR A 8 -1.05 -9.87 -2.25
CA TYR A 8 -1.83 -10.19 -3.44
C TYR A 8 -2.79 -9.05 -3.80
N ASP A 9 -3.27 -9.07 -5.04
CA ASP A 9 -4.37 -8.21 -5.48
C ASP A 9 -5.71 -8.95 -5.33
N SER A 10 -6.64 -8.41 -4.55
CA SER A 10 -7.97 -9.00 -4.39
C SER A 10 -8.96 -8.53 -5.46
N TYR A 11 -8.62 -7.50 -6.25
CA TYR A 11 -9.44 -7.08 -7.39
C TYR A 11 -9.38 -8.13 -8.50
N ARG A 12 -10.55 -8.49 -9.05
CA ARG A 12 -10.71 -9.51 -10.10
C ARG A 12 -11.38 -8.99 -11.37
N GLY A 13 -11.66 -7.70 -11.43
CA GLY A 13 -12.28 -7.10 -12.61
C GLY A 13 -11.27 -6.81 -13.71
N ILE A 14 -11.75 -6.22 -14.80
CA ILE A 14 -10.98 -5.98 -16.02
C ILE A 14 -10.42 -4.56 -16.13
N PHE A 15 -10.82 -3.65 -15.23
CA PHE A 15 -10.38 -2.26 -15.29
C PHE A 15 -8.95 -2.16 -14.76
N ALA A 16 -7.99 -2.00 -15.67
CA ALA A 16 -6.55 -2.02 -15.38
C ALA A 16 -6.06 -0.93 -14.40
N ARG A 17 -6.89 0.09 -14.10
CA ARG A 17 -6.58 1.12 -13.10
C ARG A 17 -6.88 0.67 -11.68
N TYR A 18 -7.75 -0.32 -11.50
CA TYR A 18 -8.17 -0.77 -10.19
C TYR A 18 -7.29 -1.89 -9.68
N HIS A 19 -6.90 -1.73 -8.43
CA HIS A 19 -6.22 -2.71 -7.61
C HIS A 19 -6.82 -2.63 -6.22
N ASN A 20 -6.85 -3.75 -5.50
CA ASN A 20 -7.19 -3.78 -4.09
C ASN A 20 -6.17 -4.68 -3.39
N LEU A 21 -4.98 -4.13 -3.15
CA LEU A 21 -3.86 -4.89 -2.61
C LEU A 21 -4.08 -5.22 -1.14
N LYS A 22 -3.78 -6.47 -0.78
CA LYS A 22 -3.89 -6.98 0.57
C LYS A 22 -2.60 -7.69 0.98
N VAL A 23 -2.38 -7.74 2.30
CA VAL A 23 -1.40 -8.64 2.91
C VAL A 23 -2.03 -9.41 4.06
N ASN A 24 -1.66 -10.68 4.22
CA ASN A 24 -1.98 -11.46 5.41
C ASN A 24 -0.84 -12.41 5.79
N LEU A 25 -0.96 -13.05 6.96
CA LEU A 25 0.01 -13.99 7.48
C LEU A 25 -0.68 -15.34 7.72
N LYS A 26 -0.40 -16.32 6.86
CA LYS A 26 -0.89 -17.71 6.99
C LYS A 26 -2.41 -17.81 7.23
N GLY A 27 -3.21 -17.07 6.46
CA GLY A 27 -4.66 -17.08 6.60
C GLY A 27 -5.21 -16.17 7.71
N SER A 28 -4.36 -15.35 8.34
CA SER A 28 -4.83 -14.29 9.25
C SER A 28 -5.77 -13.30 8.54
N LYS A 29 -6.38 -12.42 9.35
CA LYS A 29 -7.03 -11.21 8.88
C LYS A 29 -6.15 -10.48 7.85
N GLU A 30 -6.76 -10.05 6.76
CA GLU A 30 -6.12 -9.23 5.73
C GLU A 30 -6.03 -7.76 6.16
N TYR A 31 -4.96 -7.11 5.73
CA TYR A 31 -4.72 -5.68 5.89
C TYR A 31 -4.68 -5.02 4.52
N GLN A 32 -5.32 -3.85 4.41
CA GLN A 32 -5.21 -3.02 3.21
C GLN A 32 -3.75 -2.64 2.98
N ALA A 33 -3.30 -2.73 1.74
CA ALA A 33 -1.97 -2.31 1.32
C ALA A 33 -2.07 -1.37 0.11
N TYR A 34 -0.97 -0.66 -0.14
CA TYR A 34 -0.75 0.19 -1.29
C TYR A 34 0.64 -0.10 -1.88
N CYS A 35 0.78 0.05 -3.19
CA CYS A 35 2.07 -0.08 -3.85
C CYS A 35 2.94 1.13 -3.49
N PHE A 36 4.20 0.88 -3.11
CA PHE A 36 5.16 1.91 -2.73
C PHE A 36 6.20 2.20 -3.82
N ASN A 37 6.19 1.44 -4.93
CA ASN A 37 7.12 1.60 -6.03
C ASN A 37 6.39 1.60 -7.38
N LEU A 38 6.19 2.78 -7.97
CA LEU A 38 5.46 2.97 -9.22
C LEU A 38 6.02 2.18 -10.41
N THR A 39 7.34 1.98 -10.45
CA THR A 39 8.03 1.34 -11.58
C THR A 39 8.17 -0.18 -11.44
N LYS A 40 7.62 -0.79 -10.38
CA LYS A 40 7.62 -2.24 -10.17
C LYS A 40 6.24 -2.83 -10.43
N TYR A 41 6.20 -4.13 -10.71
CA TYR A 41 4.95 -4.85 -10.88
C TYR A 41 4.13 -4.88 -9.58
N PHE A 42 2.82 -4.74 -9.73
CA PHE A 42 1.86 -4.98 -8.66
C PHE A 42 1.85 -6.46 -8.23
N PRO A 43 1.49 -6.77 -6.97
CA PRO A 43 1.24 -8.13 -6.52
C PRO A 43 0.23 -8.84 -7.43
N ARG A 44 0.40 -10.14 -7.62
CA ARG A 44 -0.47 -10.93 -8.48
C ARG A 44 -1.82 -11.24 -7.80
N PRO A 45 -2.89 -11.52 -8.58
CA PRO A 45 -4.14 -12.03 -8.03
C PRO A 45 -3.96 -13.38 -7.33
N THR A 46 -4.87 -13.72 -6.41
CA THR A 46 -4.77 -14.95 -5.60
C THR A 46 -4.77 -16.28 -6.38
N TYR A 47 -5.26 -16.26 -7.62
CA TYR A 47 -5.30 -17.44 -8.51
C TYR A 47 -4.08 -17.53 -9.46
N SER A 48 -3.13 -16.60 -9.34
CA SER A 48 -1.91 -16.60 -10.11
C SER A 48 -1.00 -17.77 -9.74
N THR A 49 -0.22 -18.26 -10.70
CA THR A 49 0.84 -19.25 -10.46
C THR A 49 2.02 -18.68 -9.67
N THR A 50 2.22 -17.36 -9.73
CA THR A 50 3.20 -16.63 -8.92
C THR A 50 2.56 -16.09 -7.65
N ASN A 51 3.13 -16.45 -6.50
CA ASN A 51 2.79 -15.92 -5.18
C ASN A 51 3.85 -14.92 -4.71
N ASN A 52 3.43 -13.73 -4.29
CA ASN A 52 4.34 -12.70 -3.79
C ASN A 52 4.43 -12.75 -2.25
N PHE A 53 5.63 -13.03 -1.74
CA PHE A 53 5.89 -13.09 -0.29
C PHE A 53 6.71 -11.88 0.17
N TYR A 54 6.39 -11.37 1.35
CA TYR A 54 6.90 -10.12 1.91
C TYR A 54 7.41 -10.29 3.34
N LYS A 55 8.33 -9.39 3.71
CA LYS A 55 8.84 -9.20 5.08
C LYS A 55 8.21 -7.94 5.64
N LYS A 56 7.61 -8.03 6.83
CA LYS A 56 7.09 -6.86 7.54
C LYS A 56 8.26 -6.07 8.14
N ILE A 57 8.23 -4.76 7.96
CA ILE A 57 9.21 -3.80 8.46
C ILE A 57 8.42 -2.67 9.11
N ASP A 58 8.92 -2.16 10.24
CA ASP A 58 8.29 -1.03 10.90
C ASP A 58 8.46 0.24 10.05
N GLY A 59 7.35 0.96 9.86
CA GLY A 59 7.32 2.19 9.09
C GLY A 59 8.04 3.31 9.82
N SER A 60 9.02 3.90 9.17
CA SER A 60 9.78 5.07 9.65
C SER A 60 10.24 5.89 8.45
N GLY A 61 10.59 7.16 8.65
CA GLY A 61 11.16 8.01 7.60
C GLY A 61 12.37 7.38 6.91
N SER A 62 13.23 6.70 7.68
CA SER A 62 14.38 5.94 7.16
C SER A 62 13.96 4.76 6.29
N ALA A 63 13.00 3.95 6.74
CA ALA A 63 12.47 2.83 5.96
C ALA A 63 11.79 3.33 4.67
N PHE A 64 10.97 4.38 4.75
CA PHE A 64 10.32 4.98 3.59
C PHE A 64 11.33 5.51 2.58
N LYS A 65 12.42 6.15 3.02
CA LYS A 65 13.51 6.55 2.13
C LYS A 65 14.19 5.35 1.47
N SER A 66 14.48 4.31 2.24
CA SER A 66 15.27 3.15 1.80
C SER A 66 14.53 2.26 0.79
N TYR A 67 13.21 2.13 0.94
CA TYR A 67 12.40 1.25 0.10
C TYR A 67 11.67 1.97 -1.04
N ALA A 68 11.63 3.31 -1.05
CA ALA A 68 11.14 4.09 -2.17
C ALA A 68 12.21 4.21 -3.27
N ALA A 69 11.81 4.13 -4.54
CA ALA A 69 12.72 4.35 -5.66
C ALA A 69 13.14 5.82 -5.80
N ASN A 70 12.20 6.75 -5.55
CA ASN A 70 12.43 8.20 -5.60
C ASN A 70 11.54 8.92 -4.57
N PRO A 71 11.88 8.90 -3.27
CA PRO A 71 11.08 9.54 -2.24
C PRO A 71 11.12 11.07 -2.36
N ARG A 72 9.98 11.73 -2.18
CA ARG A 72 9.91 13.20 -2.15
C ARG A 72 10.37 13.74 -0.79
N VAL A 73 11.67 13.91 -0.63
CA VAL A 73 12.29 14.48 0.58
C VAL A 73 12.73 15.91 0.30
N LEU A 74 12.30 16.85 1.13
CA LEU A 74 12.79 18.23 1.15
C LEU A 74 13.77 18.39 2.31
N ASP A 75 14.89 19.06 2.08
CA ASP A 75 15.91 19.38 3.09
C ASP A 75 16.41 18.16 3.90
N GLU A 76 16.45 17.00 3.25
CA GLU A 76 16.82 15.70 3.85
C GLU A 76 15.98 15.28 5.07
N ASN A 77 14.85 15.93 5.33
CA ASN A 77 14.05 15.74 6.53
C ASN A 77 13.15 14.50 6.42
N LEU A 78 13.60 13.40 7.04
CA LEU A 78 12.88 12.12 7.02
C LEU A 78 11.66 12.09 7.94
N ASP A 79 11.64 12.89 9.01
CA ASP A 79 10.48 13.03 9.88
C ASP A 79 9.30 13.65 9.12
N LYS A 80 9.59 14.61 8.23
CA LYS A 80 8.58 15.21 7.36
C LYS A 80 8.07 14.21 6.33
N LEU A 81 8.95 13.38 5.75
CA LEU A 81 8.53 12.28 4.86
C LEU A 81 7.58 11.32 5.59
N GLU A 82 7.95 10.90 6.80
CA GLU A 82 7.15 10.01 7.63
C GLU A 82 5.78 10.61 7.92
N LYS A 83 5.74 11.84 8.46
CA LYS A 83 4.48 12.53 8.77
C LYS A 83 3.59 12.71 7.54
N ASN A 84 4.17 13.01 6.38
CA ASN A 84 3.39 13.16 5.15
C ASN A 84 2.73 11.84 4.74
N ILE A 85 3.47 10.74 4.73
CA ILE A 85 2.93 9.42 4.38
C ILE A 85 1.86 8.99 5.39
N LEU A 86 2.13 9.14 6.70
CA LEU A 86 1.18 8.79 7.75
C LEU A 86 -0.13 9.61 7.63
N ASN A 87 -0.03 10.92 7.38
CA ASN A 87 -1.21 11.78 7.22
C ASN A 87 -2.02 11.43 5.97
N VAL A 88 -1.38 11.07 4.86
CA VAL A 88 -2.09 10.61 3.65
C VAL A 88 -2.86 9.33 3.95
N ILE A 89 -2.23 8.33 4.55
CA ILE A 89 -2.91 7.05 4.87
C ILE A 89 -4.03 7.24 5.90
N TYR A 90 -3.82 8.12 6.89
CA TYR A 90 -4.82 8.42 7.92
C TYR A 90 -6.07 9.12 7.35
N ASN A 91 -5.90 9.95 6.32
CA ASN A 91 -7.01 10.66 5.67
C ASN A 91 -7.58 9.94 4.44
N GLY A 92 -6.82 9.01 3.86
CA GLY A 92 -7.22 8.22 2.71
C GLY A 92 -8.06 7.00 3.09
N TYR A 93 -8.20 6.08 2.14
CA TYR A 93 -8.98 4.87 2.31
C TYR A 93 -8.25 3.82 3.19
N LYS A 94 -8.89 3.16 4.17
CA LYS A 94 -10.29 3.29 4.63
C LYS A 94 -10.40 4.12 5.94
N SER A 95 -9.30 4.69 6.41
CA SER A 95 -9.26 5.46 7.67
C SER A 95 -10.15 6.69 7.59
N ASN A 96 -9.98 7.49 6.53
CA ASN A 96 -10.85 8.62 6.18
C ASN A 96 -11.17 9.56 7.36
N ALA A 97 -10.16 9.86 8.19
CA ALA A 97 -10.39 10.48 9.50
C ALA A 97 -11.05 11.87 9.42
N ASN A 98 -10.87 12.60 8.31
CA ASN A 98 -11.47 13.91 8.06
C ASN A 98 -12.53 13.90 6.95
N GLY A 99 -13.01 12.72 6.53
CA GLY A 99 -14.13 12.60 5.59
C GLY A 99 -13.79 12.96 4.12
N PHE A 100 -12.52 13.09 3.76
CA PHE A 100 -12.09 13.42 2.38
C PHE A 100 -12.53 12.40 1.34
N MET A 101 -12.76 11.15 1.75
CA MET A 101 -13.17 10.05 0.88
C MET A 101 -14.69 9.83 0.88
N ASN A 102 -15.47 10.69 1.53
CA ASN A 102 -16.92 10.55 1.62
C ASN A 102 -17.58 10.62 0.24
N GLY A 103 -18.48 9.69 -0.05
CA GLY A 103 -19.17 9.62 -1.35
C GLY A 103 -18.33 9.04 -2.49
N ILE A 104 -17.08 8.65 -2.24
CA ILE A 104 -16.22 7.98 -3.22
C ILE A 104 -16.34 6.46 -3.03
N GLU A 105 -16.65 5.75 -4.11
CA GLU A 105 -16.70 4.27 -4.10
C GLU A 105 -15.35 3.66 -3.74
N ASP A 106 -15.35 2.50 -3.06
CA ASP A 106 -14.15 1.89 -2.48
C ASP A 106 -12.95 1.78 -3.46
N LEU A 107 -13.15 1.27 -4.68
CA LEU A 107 -12.05 1.13 -5.65
C LEU A 107 -11.54 2.48 -6.17
N ASN A 108 -12.42 3.47 -6.29
CA ASN A 108 -12.04 4.84 -6.61
C ASN A 108 -11.28 5.49 -5.46
N ALA A 109 -11.70 5.26 -4.21
CA ALA A 109 -11.03 5.79 -3.03
C ALA A 109 -9.64 5.16 -2.83
N ILE A 110 -9.48 3.87 -3.13
CA ILE A 110 -8.18 3.19 -3.17
C ILE A 110 -7.30 3.85 -4.25
N LEU A 111 -7.82 4.07 -5.45
CA LEU A 111 -7.07 4.73 -6.53
C LEU A 111 -6.66 6.17 -6.18
N VAL A 112 -7.49 6.93 -5.46
CA VAL A 112 -7.16 8.28 -4.98
C VAL A 112 -6.08 8.25 -3.88
N THR A 113 -6.06 7.20 -3.05
CA THR A 113 -5.07 7.06 -1.96
C THR A 113 -3.72 6.53 -2.47
N GLN A 114 -3.73 5.76 -3.56
CA GLN A 114 -2.58 5.13 -4.20
C GLN A 114 -1.69 6.14 -4.93
#